data_AF-A0A6N9BPB0-F1
#
_entry.id   AF-A0A6N9BPB0-F1
#
_cell.length_a   1.000
_cell.length_b   1.000
_cell.length_c   1.000
_cell.angle_alpha   90.00
_cell.angle_beta   90.00
_cell.angle_gamma   90.00
#
_symmetry.space_group_name_H-M   'P 1'
#
loop_
_entity.id
_entity.type
_entity.pdbx_description
1 polymer ?
#
loop_
_entity_poly.entity_id
_entity_poly.type
_entity_poly.pdbx_seq_one_letter_code
_entity_poly.pdbx_strand_id
1 'polypeptide(L)'
;MNAALAAAIDELEVALYGPSRTELTDVETAMLEDAGVDVDERPHDTDPMLDYATEFAAIRTTSLTPTALAQRLGITAVRVRQMIREEALYALRIGGRLFVPVYQLAGQGLVPNIARVNQAIADLDPVSARRWFTTADPDLQDMTPLQWLKAGRDVDAVLGVVPER
;
A
#
# COMPACT_ATOMS: atom_id res chain seq x y z
N MET A 1 19.41 -10.53 -8.93
CA MET A 1 18.60 -9.32 -8.65
C MET A 1 18.96 -8.26 -9.67
N ASN A 2 18.00 -7.60 -10.32
CA ASN A 2 18.27 -6.65 -11.41
C ASN A 2 18.86 -5.35 -10.86
N ALA A 3 19.91 -4.82 -11.49
CA ALA A 3 20.63 -3.61 -11.05
C ALA A 3 19.73 -2.37 -10.92
N ALA A 4 18.68 -2.28 -11.74
CA ALA A 4 17.70 -1.20 -11.67
C ALA A 4 16.82 -1.23 -10.40
N LEU A 5 16.63 -2.41 -9.78
CA LEU A 5 15.91 -2.53 -8.51
C LEU A 5 16.81 -2.13 -7.34
N ALA A 6 18.10 -2.49 -7.39
CA ALA A 6 19.06 -2.10 -6.36
C ALA A 6 19.26 -0.58 -6.30
N ALA A 7 19.39 0.09 -7.45
CA ALA A 7 19.52 1.54 -7.51
C ALA A 7 18.26 2.27 -7.02
N ALA A 8 17.07 1.72 -7.28
CA ALA A 8 15.82 2.30 -6.81
C ALA A 8 15.60 2.12 -5.30
N ILE A 9 16.21 1.09 -4.69
CA ILE A 9 16.21 0.88 -3.23
C ILE A 9 17.18 1.88 -2.58
N ASP A 10 18.38 2.03 -3.14
CA ASP A 10 19.44 2.93 -2.66
C ASP A 10 19.00 4.43 -2.67
N GLU A 11 18.34 4.87 -3.74
CA GLU A 11 17.76 6.23 -3.81
C GLU A 11 16.61 6.45 -2.81
N LEU A 12 15.85 5.40 -2.50
CA LEU A 12 14.76 5.48 -1.51
C LEU A 12 15.32 5.59 -0.09
N GLU A 13 16.41 4.90 0.20
CA GLU A 13 17.07 4.85 1.51
C GLU A 13 17.62 6.23 1.91
N VAL A 14 18.36 6.88 1.01
CA VAL A 14 18.93 8.22 1.21
C VAL A 14 17.84 9.29 1.36
N ALA A 15 16.76 9.17 0.59
CA ALA A 15 15.67 10.16 0.60
C ALA A 15 14.78 10.09 1.86
N LEU A 16 14.69 8.93 2.50
CA LEU A 16 13.74 8.68 3.60
C LEU A 16 14.39 8.63 4.98
N TYR A 17 15.65 8.21 5.10
CA TYR A 17 16.31 8.03 6.41
C TYR A 17 17.44 9.02 6.68
N GLY A 18 17.86 9.81 5.69
CA GLY A 18 19.13 10.51 5.79
C GLY A 18 20.30 9.52 5.80
N PRO A 19 21.53 9.95 6.15
CA PRO A 19 22.73 9.14 5.99
C PRO A 19 22.60 7.80 6.72
N SER A 20 23.02 6.72 6.05
CA SER A 20 23.04 5.37 6.63
C SER A 20 24.02 5.32 7.81
N ARG A 21 23.91 4.32 8.70
CA ARG A 21 24.82 4.14 9.85
C ARG A 21 26.32 4.12 9.46
N THR A 22 26.63 3.73 8.22
CA THR A 22 28.00 3.76 7.67
C THR A 22 28.58 5.17 7.52
N GLU A 23 27.73 6.20 7.65
CA GLU A 23 28.04 7.60 7.48
C GLU A 23 27.92 8.41 8.80
N LEU A 24 27.57 7.76 9.91
CA LEU A 24 27.55 8.41 11.23
C LEU A 24 28.98 8.64 11.71
N THR A 25 29.27 9.87 12.11
CA THR A 25 30.51 10.21 12.80
C THR A 25 30.47 9.73 14.24
N ASP A 26 31.66 9.57 14.84
CA ASP A 26 31.79 9.22 16.26
C ASP A 26 31.04 10.19 17.18
N VAL A 27 30.92 11.45 16.76
CA VAL A 27 30.19 12.51 17.49
C VAL A 27 28.68 12.29 17.48
N GLU A 28 28.12 11.91 16.34
CA GLU A 28 26.68 11.66 16.19
C GLU A 28 26.25 10.38 16.92
N THR A 29 27.12 9.37 16.93
CA THR A 29 26.91 8.13 17.69
C THR A 29 26.81 8.40 19.19
N ALA A 30 27.74 9.18 19.74
CA ALA A 30 27.73 9.54 21.15
C ALA A 30 26.50 10.37 21.56
N MET A 31 25.98 11.22 20.67
CA MET A 31 24.75 11.98 20.93
C MET A 31 23.50 11.11 20.98
N LEU A 32 23.43 10.06 20.17
CA LEU A 32 22.30 9.13 20.14
C LEU A 32 22.29 8.22 21.38
N GLU A 33 23.47 7.74 21.79
CA GLU A 33 23.63 6.95 23.01
C GLU A 33 23.26 7.74 24.27
N ASP A 34 23.65 9.01 24.36
CA ASP A 34 23.27 9.91 25.47
C ASP A 34 21.74 10.14 25.54
N ALA A 35 21.06 10.10 24.39
CA ALA A 35 19.61 10.16 24.29
C ALA A 35 18.90 8.83 24.61
N GLY A 36 19.65 7.77 24.94
CA GLY A 36 19.11 6.45 25.29
C GLY A 36 18.70 5.59 24.09
N VAL A 37 19.16 5.93 22.88
CA VAL A 37 19.01 5.07 21.69
C VAL A 37 20.06 3.98 21.76
N ASP A 38 19.63 2.72 21.81
CA ASP A 38 20.56 1.59 21.68
C ASP A 38 21.02 1.52 20.23
N VAL A 39 22.21 2.07 19.99
CA VAL A 39 22.79 2.07 18.67
C VAL A 39 23.06 0.62 18.25
N ASP A 40 23.46 -0.30 19.12
CA ASP A 40 23.77 -1.70 18.76
C ASP A 40 22.55 -2.63 18.60
N GLU A 41 21.33 -2.11 18.78
CA GLU A 41 20.10 -2.85 18.51
C GLU A 41 20.07 -3.23 17.02
N ARG A 42 20.16 -4.54 16.74
CA ARG A 42 19.97 -5.05 15.39
C ARG A 42 18.50 -4.84 15.04
N PRO A 43 18.18 -4.22 13.88
CA PRO A 43 16.83 -4.29 13.33
C PRO A 43 16.38 -5.75 13.34
N HIS A 44 15.10 -6.00 13.59
CA HIS A 44 14.50 -7.33 13.53
C HIS A 44 15.01 -8.13 12.30
N ASP A 45 15.00 -9.47 12.35
CA ASP A 45 15.53 -10.42 11.35
C ASP A 45 14.98 -10.20 9.90
N THR A 46 14.05 -9.25 9.73
CA THR A 46 13.50 -8.78 8.47
C THR A 46 13.79 -7.28 8.30
N ASP A 47 14.44 -6.93 7.20
CA ASP A 47 14.61 -5.54 6.75
C ASP A 47 13.24 -4.94 6.39
N PRO A 48 12.72 -3.94 7.15
CA PRO A 48 11.40 -3.36 6.91
C PRO A 48 11.26 -2.72 5.52
N MET A 49 12.35 -2.23 4.94
CA MET A 49 12.36 -1.68 3.59
C MET A 49 12.23 -2.79 2.55
N LEU A 50 12.94 -3.90 2.75
CA LEU A 50 12.81 -5.08 1.89
C LEU A 50 11.40 -5.65 1.92
N ASP A 51 10.76 -5.66 3.09
CA ASP A 51 9.36 -6.08 3.24
C ASP A 51 8.41 -5.15 2.48
N TYR A 52 8.56 -3.83 2.66
CA TYR A 52 7.78 -2.84 1.92
C TYR A 52 7.97 -3.00 0.40
N ALA A 53 9.22 -3.09 -0.07
CA ALA A 53 9.56 -3.23 -1.48
C ALA A 53 8.98 -4.52 -2.08
N THR A 54 9.02 -5.62 -1.33
CA THR A 54 8.43 -6.90 -1.72
C THR A 54 6.92 -6.78 -1.89
N GLU A 55 6.25 -6.16 -0.92
CA GLU A 55 4.80 -5.94 -0.95
C GLU A 55 4.38 -5.01 -2.09
N PHE A 56 5.11 -3.89 -2.27
CA PHE A 56 4.89 -2.97 -3.38
C PHE A 56 5.09 -3.64 -4.73
N ALA A 57 6.13 -4.47 -4.89
CA ALA A 57 6.38 -5.23 -6.11
C ALA A 57 5.23 -6.21 -6.40
N ALA A 58 4.68 -6.87 -5.38
CA ALA A 58 3.53 -7.77 -5.51
C ALA A 58 2.26 -7.00 -5.94
N ILE A 59 1.98 -5.85 -5.33
CA ILE A 59 0.86 -4.97 -5.71
C ILE A 59 0.99 -4.58 -7.17
N ARG A 60 2.17 -4.06 -7.57
CA ARG A 60 2.44 -3.62 -8.93
C ARG A 60 2.28 -4.75 -9.94
N THR A 61 2.83 -5.93 -9.63
CA THR A 61 2.84 -7.09 -10.55
C THR A 61 1.44 -7.62 -10.81
N THR A 62 0.58 -7.60 -9.79
CA THR A 62 -0.79 -8.09 -9.89
C THR A 62 -1.78 -7.05 -10.41
N SER A 63 -1.41 -5.77 -10.43
CA SER A 63 -2.29 -4.68 -10.86
C SER A 63 -2.60 -4.69 -12.36
N LEU A 64 -3.79 -4.19 -12.71
CA LEU A 64 -4.23 -4.02 -14.10
C LEU A 64 -4.09 -2.58 -14.55
N THR A 65 -3.80 -2.37 -15.84
CA THR A 65 -3.94 -1.04 -16.45
C THR A 65 -5.43 -0.68 -16.59
N PRO A 66 -5.79 0.60 -16.74
CA PRO A 66 -7.19 1.00 -16.98
C PRO A 66 -7.83 0.30 -18.18
N THR A 67 -7.05 0.04 -19.24
CA THR A 67 -7.54 -0.67 -20.43
C THR A 67 -7.81 -2.15 -20.14
N ALA A 68 -6.90 -2.83 -19.45
CA ALA A 68 -7.08 -4.24 -19.08
C ALA A 68 -8.24 -4.42 -18.09
N LEU A 69 -8.38 -3.49 -17.14
CA LEU A 69 -9.51 -3.52 -16.20
C LEU A 69 -10.84 -3.25 -16.91
N ALA A 70 -10.88 -2.30 -17.84
CA ALA A 70 -12.05 -2.00 -18.65
C ALA A 70 -12.54 -3.24 -19.40
N GLN A 71 -11.63 -3.97 -20.05
CA GLN A 71 -11.94 -5.24 -20.71
C GLN A 71 -12.50 -6.28 -19.73
N ARG A 72 -11.89 -6.41 -18.56
CA ARG A 72 -12.32 -7.37 -17.53
C ARG A 72 -13.71 -7.05 -16.98
N LEU A 73 -14.04 -5.78 -16.79
CA LEU A 73 -15.33 -5.33 -16.25
C LEU A 73 -16.40 -5.13 -17.32
N GLY A 74 -16.07 -5.26 -18.61
CA GLY A 74 -16.99 -4.97 -19.70
C GLY A 74 -17.40 -3.48 -19.81
N ILE A 75 -16.54 -2.57 -19.35
CA ILE A 75 -16.78 -1.11 -19.40
C ILE A 75 -15.71 -0.40 -20.24
N THR A 76 -15.84 0.92 -20.41
CA THR A 76 -14.85 1.68 -21.18
C THR A 76 -13.64 2.09 -20.34
N ALA A 77 -12.47 2.24 -20.96
CA ALA A 77 -11.28 2.78 -20.28
C ALA A 77 -11.49 4.23 -19.80
N VAL A 78 -12.37 5.00 -20.46
CA VAL A 78 -12.79 6.34 -20.00
C VAL A 78 -13.52 6.23 -18.67
N ARG A 79 -14.47 5.29 -18.53
CA ARG A 79 -15.21 5.05 -17.29
C ARG A 79 -14.27 4.64 -16.16
N VAL A 80 -13.31 3.74 -16.41
CA VAL A 80 -12.29 3.38 -15.40
C VAL A 80 -11.49 4.61 -14.94
N ARG A 81 -11.00 5.43 -15.88
CA ARG A 81 -10.24 6.65 -15.55
C ARG A 81 -11.09 7.71 -14.84
N GLN A 82 -12.39 7.72 -15.06
CA GLN A 82 -13.32 8.56 -14.32
C GLN A 82 -13.44 8.06 -12.87
N MET A 83 -13.64 6.75 -12.67
CA MET A 83 -13.72 6.16 -11.33
C MET A 83 -12.45 6.40 -10.50
N ILE A 84 -11.28 6.36 -11.14
CA ILE A 84 -10.01 6.71 -10.47
C ILE A 84 -9.99 8.19 -10.04
N ARG A 85 -10.49 9.09 -10.88
CA ARG A 85 -10.57 10.54 -10.58
C ARG A 85 -11.58 10.87 -9.48
N GLU A 86 -12.64 10.07 -9.38
CA GLU A 86 -13.69 10.18 -8.37
C GLU A 86 -13.33 9.43 -7.07
N GLU A 87 -12.10 8.92 -6.96
CA GLU A 87 -11.60 8.09 -5.85
C GLU A 87 -12.45 6.84 -5.60
N ALA A 88 -13.34 6.49 -6.52
CA ALA A 88 -14.14 5.27 -6.48
C ALA A 88 -13.29 4.02 -6.76
N LEU A 89 -12.10 4.19 -7.32
CA LEU A 89 -11.16 3.12 -7.64
C LEU A 89 -9.75 3.53 -7.25
N TYR A 90 -9.14 2.79 -6.32
CA TYR A 90 -7.76 3.02 -5.90
C TYR A 90 -6.80 2.69 -7.05
N ALA A 91 -5.84 3.58 -7.32
CA ALA A 91 -4.86 3.38 -8.37
C ALA A 91 -3.48 3.95 -8.00
N LEU A 92 -2.44 3.20 -8.34
CA LEU A 92 -1.06 3.62 -8.24
C LEU A 92 -0.64 4.38 -9.50
N ARG A 93 0.18 5.41 -9.34
CA ARG A 93 0.84 6.11 -10.45
C ARG A 93 2.34 5.80 -10.44
N ILE A 94 2.79 5.06 -11.45
CA ILE A 94 4.21 4.65 -11.58
C ILE A 94 4.69 5.04 -12.97
N GLY A 95 5.70 5.90 -13.08
CA GLY A 95 6.24 6.36 -14.37
C GLY A 95 5.17 6.95 -15.30
N GLY A 96 4.24 7.74 -14.74
CA GLY A 96 3.11 8.34 -15.48
C GLY A 96 1.99 7.37 -15.88
N ARG A 97 2.12 6.07 -15.58
CA ARG A 97 1.11 5.05 -15.88
C ARG A 97 0.28 4.73 -14.63
N LEU A 98 -1.00 4.45 -14.86
CA LEU A 98 -1.94 4.05 -13.81
C LEU A 98 -2.02 2.53 -13.72
N PHE A 99 -2.06 2.04 -12.49
CA PHE A 99 -2.19 0.62 -12.15
C PHE A 99 -3.26 0.46 -11.07
N VAL A 100 -4.24 -0.40 -11.32
CA VAL A 100 -5.34 -0.68 -10.39
C VAL A 100 -5.11 -2.04 -9.75
N PRO A 101 -4.92 -2.12 -8.42
CA PRO A 101 -4.73 -3.39 -7.74
C PRO A 101 -5.94 -4.32 -7.86
N VAL A 102 -5.69 -5.58 -8.19
CA VAL A 102 -6.74 -6.59 -8.44
C VAL A 102 -7.49 -7.05 -7.20
N TYR A 103 -6.98 -6.78 -6.00
CA TYR A 103 -7.70 -7.11 -4.76
C TYR A 103 -9.04 -6.35 -4.62
N GLN A 104 -9.22 -5.27 -5.39
CA GLN A 104 -10.48 -4.53 -5.48
C GLN A 104 -11.57 -5.24 -6.29
N LEU A 105 -11.26 -6.41 -6.88
CA LEU A 105 -12.17 -7.16 -7.74
C LEU A 105 -12.78 -8.36 -7.00
N ALA A 106 -14.05 -8.65 -7.33
CA ALA A 106 -14.77 -9.84 -6.91
C ALA A 106 -15.44 -10.47 -8.13
N GLY A 107 -14.92 -11.61 -8.59
CA GLY A 107 -15.38 -12.26 -9.82
C GLY A 107 -15.20 -11.37 -11.06
N GLN A 108 -16.31 -11.02 -11.70
CA GLN A 108 -16.39 -10.14 -12.89
C GLN A 108 -16.66 -8.67 -12.54
N GLY A 109 -16.81 -8.34 -11.26
CA GLY A 109 -17.12 -7.00 -10.78
C GLY A 109 -16.09 -6.44 -9.81
N LEU A 110 -16.39 -5.26 -9.28
CA LEU A 110 -15.71 -4.72 -8.11
C LEU A 110 -16.23 -5.39 -6.85
N VAL A 111 -15.42 -5.39 -5.79
CA VAL A 111 -15.89 -5.70 -4.44
C VAL A 111 -17.05 -4.77 -4.08
N PRO A 112 -18.15 -5.27 -3.49
CA PRO A 112 -19.29 -4.43 -3.11
C PRO A 112 -18.88 -3.25 -2.22
N ASN A 113 -19.49 -2.09 -2.44
CA ASN A 113 -19.25 -0.85 -1.69
C ASN A 113 -17.79 -0.34 -1.66
N ILE A 114 -16.87 -0.92 -2.44
CA ILE A 114 -15.45 -0.57 -2.36
C ILE A 114 -15.17 0.89 -2.72
N ALA A 115 -16.02 1.54 -3.53
CA ALA A 115 -15.89 2.95 -3.87
C ALA A 115 -15.97 3.86 -2.63
N ARG A 116 -16.89 3.59 -1.71
CA ARG A 116 -17.02 4.36 -0.45
C ARG A 116 -15.77 4.20 0.41
N VAL A 117 -15.24 2.97 0.45
CA VAL A 117 -14.05 2.65 1.21
C VAL A 117 -12.82 3.30 0.61
N ASN A 118 -12.63 3.24 -0.71
CA ASN A 118 -11.52 3.86 -1.41
C ASN A 118 -11.44 5.38 -1.16
N GLN A 119 -12.59 6.06 -1.10
CA GLN A 119 -12.67 7.48 -0.75
C GLN A 119 -12.22 7.76 0.69
N ALA A 120 -12.51 6.84 1.63
CA ALA A 120 -12.10 6.99 3.02
C ALA A 120 -10.59 6.79 3.22
N ILE A 121 -9.94 6.00 2.36
CA ILE A 121 -8.51 5.69 2.42
C ILE A 121 -7.68 6.35 1.32
N ALA A 122 -8.21 7.39 0.66
CA ALA A 122 -7.60 7.96 -0.55
C ALA A 122 -6.15 8.43 -0.35
N ASP A 123 -5.80 8.84 0.87
CA ASP A 123 -4.46 9.34 1.24
C ASP A 123 -3.48 8.21 1.60
N LEU A 124 -3.94 6.96 1.77
CA LEU A 124 -3.05 5.87 2.13
C LEU A 124 -2.13 5.49 0.97
N ASP A 125 -0.84 5.29 1.29
CA ASP A 125 0.11 4.73 0.33
C ASP A 125 -0.29 3.28 -0.05
N PRO A 126 0.19 2.75 -1.18
CA PRO A 126 -0.29 1.49 -1.72
C PRO A 126 -0.10 0.29 -0.81
N VAL A 127 0.99 0.26 -0.05
CA VAL A 127 1.29 -0.83 0.88
C VAL A 127 0.38 -0.71 2.09
N SER A 128 0.24 0.47 2.70
CA SER A 128 -0.69 0.68 3.81
C SER A 128 -2.14 0.39 3.43
N ALA A 129 -2.59 0.83 2.25
CA ALA A 129 -3.93 0.54 1.74
C ALA A 129 -4.16 -0.98 1.57
N ARG A 130 -3.19 -1.71 0.97
CA ARG A 130 -3.28 -3.18 0.86
C ARG A 130 -3.33 -3.82 2.23
N ARG A 131 -2.40 -3.48 3.13
CA ARG A 131 -2.30 -4.05 4.48
C ARG A 131 -3.61 -3.87 5.21
N TRP A 132 -4.17 -2.67 5.20
CA TRP A 132 -5.46 -2.39 5.83
C TRP A 132 -6.58 -3.27 5.25
N PHE A 133 -6.69 -3.38 3.93
CA PHE A 133 -7.69 -4.25 3.28
C PHE A 133 -7.55 -5.75 3.60
N THR A 134 -6.34 -6.20 3.93
CA THR A 134 -5.99 -7.63 4.07
C THR A 134 -5.63 -8.07 5.49
N THR A 135 -5.58 -7.14 6.45
CA THR A 135 -5.36 -7.44 7.87
C THR A 135 -6.70 -7.70 8.52
N ALA A 136 -6.77 -8.73 9.37
CA ALA A 136 -7.96 -9.03 10.16
C ALA A 136 -8.17 -7.96 11.22
N ASP A 137 -9.42 -7.57 11.41
CA ASP A 137 -9.79 -6.55 12.40
C ASP A 137 -10.77 -7.16 13.44
N PRO A 138 -10.49 -7.04 14.75
CA PRO A 138 -11.38 -7.52 15.80
C PRO A 138 -12.81 -6.94 15.73
N ASP A 139 -12.96 -5.68 15.33
CA ASP A 139 -14.25 -5.02 15.19
C ASP A 139 -15.03 -5.53 13.96
N LEU A 140 -14.34 -6.22 13.05
CA LEU A 140 -14.91 -6.96 11.92
C LEU A 140 -15.01 -8.46 12.18
N GLN A 141 -15.06 -8.90 13.45
CA GLN A 141 -15.14 -10.32 13.84
C GLN A 141 -13.97 -11.14 13.30
N ASP A 142 -12.75 -10.60 13.41
CA ASP A 142 -11.50 -11.17 12.90
C ASP A 142 -11.51 -11.42 11.37
N MET A 143 -12.43 -10.78 10.64
CA MET A 143 -12.42 -10.74 9.18
C MET A 143 -11.58 -9.57 8.69
N THR A 144 -11.01 -9.69 7.50
CA THR A 144 -10.43 -8.53 6.81
C THR A 144 -11.53 -7.64 6.22
N PRO A 145 -11.29 -6.33 6.00
CA PRO A 145 -12.23 -5.47 5.29
C PRO A 145 -12.68 -6.04 3.94
N LEU A 146 -11.77 -6.62 3.15
CA LEU A 146 -12.13 -7.27 1.89
C LEU A 146 -13.04 -8.48 2.07
N GLN A 147 -12.81 -9.32 3.08
CA GLN A 147 -13.67 -10.47 3.36
C GLN A 147 -15.07 -10.00 3.77
N TRP A 148 -15.14 -8.98 4.63
CA TRP A 148 -16.39 -8.39 5.10
C TRP A 148 -17.24 -7.84 3.94
N LEU A 149 -16.64 -7.03 3.07
CA LEU A 149 -17.31 -6.47 1.90
C LEU A 149 -17.74 -7.55 0.90
N LYS A 150 -16.90 -8.57 0.66
CA LYS A 150 -17.23 -9.71 -0.22
C LYS A 150 -18.37 -10.55 0.33
N ALA A 151 -18.52 -10.62 1.65
CA ALA A 151 -19.66 -11.27 2.30
C ALA A 151 -20.95 -10.44 2.23
N GLY A 152 -20.92 -9.23 1.64
CA GLY A 152 -22.08 -8.35 1.52
C GLY A 152 -22.54 -7.76 2.85
N ARG A 153 -21.66 -7.73 3.86
CA ARG A 153 -21.94 -7.15 5.17
C ARG A 153 -21.90 -5.61 5.11
N ASP A 154 -22.37 -4.98 6.18
CA ASP A 154 -22.53 -3.53 6.27
C ASP A 154 -21.19 -2.78 6.09
N VAL A 155 -21.15 -1.85 5.15
CA VAL A 155 -19.94 -1.06 4.88
C VAL A 155 -19.66 -0.04 5.98
N ASP A 156 -20.65 0.39 6.74
CA ASP A 156 -20.43 1.39 7.80
C ASP A 156 -19.53 0.84 8.92
N ALA A 157 -19.59 -0.48 9.18
CA ALA A 157 -18.63 -1.16 10.07
C ALA A 157 -17.18 -1.08 9.53
N VAL A 158 -16.99 -1.25 8.22
CA VAL A 158 -15.67 -1.14 7.58
C VAL A 158 -15.15 0.30 7.61
N LEU A 159 -16.03 1.28 7.44
CA LEU A 159 -15.67 2.69 7.54
C LEU A 159 -15.31 3.10 8.97
N GLY A 160 -15.87 2.43 9.99
CA GLY A 160 -15.56 2.64 11.39
C GLY A 160 -14.14 2.21 11.80
N VAL A 161 -13.50 1.34 11.01
CA VAL A 161 -12.13 0.83 11.26
C VAL A 161 -11.08 1.39 10.30
N VAL A 162 -11.42 2.46 9.57
CA VAL A 162 -10.46 3.19 8.74
C VAL A 162 -9.45 3.90 9.65
N PRO A 163 -8.13 3.88 9.33
CA PRO A 163 -7.14 4.59 10.14
C PRO A 163 -7.44 6.09 10.20
N GLU A 164 -7.15 6.71 11.34
CA GLU A 164 -7.24 8.18 11.46
C GLU A 164 -6.30 8.86 10.45
N ARG A 165 -6.73 10.03 9.94
CA ARG A 165 -5.98 10.82 8.94
C ARG A 165 -4.88 11.64 9.56
#